data_AF-A0A128FJT4-F1
#
_entry.id   AF-A0A128FJT4-F1
#
_cell.length_a   1.000
_cell.length_b   1.000
_cell.length_c   1.000
_cell.angle_alpha   90.00
_cell.angle_beta   90.00
_cell.angle_gamma   90.00
#
_symmetry.space_group_name_H-M   'P 1'
#
loop_
_entity.id
_entity.type
_entity.pdbx_description
1 polymer ?
#
loop_
_entity_poly.entity_id
_entity_poly.type
_entity_poly.pdbx_seq_one_letter_code
_entity_poly.pdbx_strand_id
1 'polypeptide(L)'
;MFKFFLAFLLAGITSYPSYAGTVKVEQAELLERQGCNNTGLELCFVNSVYHTNSKLHMLNFNANIDELNPDVSMPDEFLRELAIQLLVKFNPDAASFYEIEPTLRHIIDDSAYSADKIAIGISGSYKGKPLVGYAKHGSDEVKSSFISSKVEYDSITPLELLLAPCKKIESLENTGEISKLSPEQYKKVCGFERESERP
;
A
#
# COMPACT_ATOMS: atom_id res chain seq x y z
N MET A 1 -33.96 -46.12 17.10
CA MET A 1 -34.14 -45.97 15.65
C MET A 1 -34.05 -44.47 15.33
N PHE A 2 -33.17 -44.11 14.40
CA PHE A 2 -32.73 -42.76 14.01
C PHE A 2 -33.79 -41.64 14.02
N LYS A 3 -33.36 -40.39 14.32
CA LYS A 3 -33.49 -39.21 13.42
C LYS A 3 -32.77 -37.95 13.98
N PHE A 4 -31.68 -37.56 13.29
CA PHE A 4 -31.11 -36.22 13.02
C PHE A 4 -30.90 -35.25 14.21
N PHE A 5 -29.68 -34.89 14.65
CA PHE A 5 -28.60 -34.16 13.96
C PHE A 5 -29.11 -32.96 13.13
N LEU A 6 -29.39 -31.81 13.77
CA LEU A 6 -29.09 -30.45 13.27
C LEU A 6 -29.60 -29.39 14.26
N ALA A 7 -28.70 -28.78 15.03
CA ALA A 7 -28.84 -27.41 15.54
C ALA A 7 -27.54 -26.95 16.22
N PHE A 8 -26.39 -27.30 15.64
CA PHE A 8 -25.10 -26.70 15.95
C PHE A 8 -24.71 -25.86 14.74
N LEU A 9 -25.36 -24.71 14.56
CA LEU A 9 -25.02 -23.72 13.52
C LEU A 9 -26.00 -22.56 13.65
N LEU A 10 -25.87 -21.71 14.68
CA LEU A 10 -26.46 -20.35 14.73
C LEU A 10 -26.15 -19.70 16.09
N ALA A 11 -24.87 -19.60 16.45
CA ALA A 11 -24.44 -18.69 17.52
C ALA A 11 -23.03 -18.10 17.27
N GLY A 12 -22.56 -18.17 16.02
CA GLY A 12 -21.40 -17.41 15.55
C GLY A 12 -21.82 -16.05 15.04
N ILE A 13 -22.54 -15.26 15.84
CA ILE A 13 -22.65 -13.82 15.58
C ILE A 13 -21.38 -13.20 16.16
N THR A 14 -20.25 -13.44 15.50
CA THR A 14 -19.10 -12.54 15.63
C THR A 14 -19.48 -11.29 14.86
N SER A 15 -20.04 -10.34 15.60
CA SER A 15 -20.08 -8.95 15.18
C SER A 15 -18.66 -8.49 14.87
N TYR A 16 -18.26 -8.60 13.60
CA TYR A 16 -17.13 -7.86 13.07
C TYR A 16 -17.60 -6.40 12.95
N PRO A 17 -17.06 -5.44 13.73
CA PRO A 17 -17.12 -4.07 13.29
C PRO A 17 -16.23 -4.00 12.04
N SER A 18 -16.84 -4.03 10.85
CA SER A 18 -16.12 -3.84 9.59
C SER A 18 -15.66 -2.39 9.53
N TYR A 19 -14.43 -2.13 9.97
CA TYR A 19 -13.63 -1.14 9.26
C TYR A 19 -13.34 -1.76 7.88
N ALA A 20 -14.23 -1.49 6.92
CA ALA A 20 -13.93 -1.73 5.52
C ALA A 20 -12.63 -0.98 5.17
N GLY A 21 -11.62 -1.56 4.54
CA GLY A 21 -11.41 -2.95 4.18
C GLY A 21 -9.92 -3.14 3.97
N THR A 22 -9.20 -3.56 5.02
CA THR A 22 -7.76 -3.84 4.96
C THR A 22 -7.47 -5.18 5.63
N VAL A 23 -6.79 -6.07 4.93
CA VAL A 23 -6.42 -7.42 5.37
C VAL A 23 -4.90 -7.49 5.48
N LYS A 24 -4.38 -8.09 6.56
CA LYS A 24 -2.93 -8.36 6.65
C LYS A 24 -2.59 -9.52 5.71
N VAL A 25 -1.53 -9.35 4.92
CA VAL A 25 -1.03 -10.40 4.02
C VAL A 25 0.26 -10.93 4.62
N GLU A 26 0.35 -12.25 4.75
CA GLU A 26 1.57 -12.89 5.23
C GLU A 26 2.65 -12.85 4.14
N GLN A 27 3.88 -12.52 4.53
CA GLN A 27 5.06 -12.45 3.66
C GLN A 27 6.25 -13.00 4.45
N ALA A 28 6.18 -14.28 4.83
CA ALA A 28 7.09 -14.89 5.78
C ALA A 28 8.56 -14.79 5.35
N GLU A 29 8.87 -15.10 4.09
CA GLU A 29 10.23 -15.04 3.56
C GLU A 29 10.78 -13.60 3.52
N LEU A 30 9.95 -12.62 3.12
CA LEU A 30 10.35 -11.21 3.14
C LEU A 30 10.58 -10.71 4.58
N LEU A 31 9.75 -11.13 5.53
CA LEU A 31 9.91 -10.79 6.94
C LEU A 31 11.17 -11.41 7.53
N GLU A 32 11.48 -12.66 7.19
CA GLU A 32 12.71 -13.33 7.63
C GLU A 32 13.96 -12.62 7.10
N ARG A 33 13.98 -12.28 5.82
CA ARG A 33 15.17 -11.71 5.15
C ARG A 33 15.37 -10.22 5.39
N GLN A 34 14.28 -9.45 5.48
CA GLN A 34 14.31 -7.99 5.47
C GLN A 34 13.52 -7.37 6.63
N GLY A 35 12.95 -8.15 7.54
CA GLY A 35 12.10 -7.63 8.61
C GLY A 35 12.82 -6.69 9.58
N CYS A 36 12.11 -5.71 10.12
CA CYS A 36 12.66 -4.76 11.10
C CYS A 36 13.07 -5.38 12.45
N ASN A 37 12.77 -6.66 12.67
CA ASN A 37 13.30 -7.41 13.80
C ASN A 37 14.79 -7.78 13.62
N ASN A 38 15.31 -7.68 12.39
CA ASN A 38 16.72 -7.91 12.08
C ASN A 38 17.51 -6.63 12.38
N THR A 39 18.51 -6.74 13.25
CA THR A 39 19.35 -5.60 13.66
C THR A 39 20.28 -5.14 12.54
N GLY A 40 20.47 -3.82 12.40
CA GLY A 40 21.44 -3.22 11.47
C GLY A 40 20.90 -2.96 10.05
N LEU A 41 19.59 -3.10 9.82
CA LEU A 41 18.95 -2.71 8.57
C LEU A 41 18.45 -1.27 8.65
N GLU A 42 19.07 -0.39 7.88
CA GLU A 42 18.68 1.02 7.74
C GLU A 42 17.34 1.18 6.97
N LEU A 43 16.99 0.15 6.20
CA LEU A 43 15.72 -0.05 5.51
C LEU A 43 15.24 -1.46 5.79
N CYS A 44 14.03 -1.61 6.33
CA CYS A 44 13.50 -2.90 6.72
C CYS A 44 12.00 -3.03 6.43
N PHE A 45 11.55 -4.25 6.16
CA PHE A 45 10.15 -4.60 5.95
C PHE A 45 9.39 -4.66 7.29
N VAL A 46 8.21 -4.05 7.32
CA VAL A 46 7.35 -3.99 8.51
C VAL A 46 6.20 -5.00 8.39
N ASN A 47 5.40 -4.87 7.34
CA ASN A 47 4.25 -5.72 7.09
C ASN A 47 3.78 -5.61 5.64
N SER A 48 2.81 -6.46 5.29
CA SER A 48 2.05 -6.32 4.07
C SER A 48 0.55 -6.23 4.37
N VAL A 49 -0.14 -5.39 3.62
CA VAL A 49 -1.58 -5.17 3.74
C VAL A 49 -2.25 -5.16 2.38
N TYR A 50 -3.48 -5.67 2.31
CA TYR A 50 -4.33 -5.61 1.14
C TYR A 50 -5.57 -4.79 1.44
N HIS A 51 -5.76 -3.69 0.72
CA HIS A 51 -6.98 -2.90 0.81
C HIS A 51 -8.03 -3.45 -0.16
N THR A 52 -9.10 -4.04 0.37
CA THR A 52 -10.06 -4.85 -0.40
C THR A 52 -10.78 -4.04 -1.47
N ASN A 53 -11.24 -2.84 -1.12
CA ASN A 53 -12.10 -2.07 -2.01
C ASN A 53 -11.31 -1.51 -3.21
N SER A 54 -10.06 -1.11 -2.98
CA SER A 54 -9.16 -0.62 -4.04
C SER A 54 -8.34 -1.71 -4.70
N LYS A 55 -8.44 -2.96 -4.19
CA LYS A 55 -7.64 -4.11 -4.59
C LYS A 55 -6.14 -3.85 -4.59
N LEU A 56 -5.70 -3.02 -3.65
CA LEU A 56 -4.33 -2.55 -3.54
C LEU A 56 -3.56 -3.43 -2.56
N HIS A 57 -2.51 -4.07 -3.03
CA HIS A 57 -1.56 -4.78 -2.18
C HIS A 57 -0.39 -3.85 -1.87
N MET A 58 -0.12 -3.59 -0.60
CA MET A 58 0.97 -2.72 -0.17
C MET A 58 2.00 -3.50 0.65
N LEU A 59 3.27 -3.35 0.30
CA LEU A 59 4.40 -3.76 1.13
C LEU A 59 4.93 -2.52 1.85
N ASN A 60 4.90 -2.54 3.18
CA ASN A 60 5.35 -1.41 4.00
C ASN A 60 6.75 -1.65 4.52
N PHE A 61 7.60 -0.63 4.35
CA PHE A 61 8.96 -0.58 4.84
C PHE A 61 9.12 0.57 5.82
N ASN A 62 10.08 0.43 6.74
CA ASN A 62 10.57 1.50 7.58
C ASN A 62 11.99 1.87 7.15
N ALA A 63 12.29 3.16 7.08
CA ALA A 63 13.58 3.68 6.66
C ALA A 63 14.09 4.74 7.65
N ASN A 64 15.33 4.60 8.12
CA ASN A 64 16.02 5.68 8.81
C ASN A 64 16.85 6.48 7.79
N ILE A 65 16.35 7.65 7.38
CA ILE A 65 17.01 8.43 6.32
C ILE A 65 18.33 9.02 6.81
N ASP A 66 18.43 9.35 8.10
CA ASP A 66 19.67 9.87 8.69
C ASP A 66 20.80 8.82 8.64
N GLU A 67 20.47 7.53 8.66
CA GLU A 67 21.44 6.43 8.49
C GLU A 67 21.72 6.13 7.01
N LEU A 68 20.67 6.02 6.19
CA LEU A 68 20.79 5.72 4.75
C LEU A 68 21.57 6.80 3.98
N ASN A 69 21.36 8.08 4.30
CA ASN A 69 22.02 9.21 3.64
C ASN A 69 22.01 10.47 4.53
N PRO A 70 23.03 10.65 5.40
CA PRO A 70 23.07 11.77 6.35
C PRO A 70 23.15 13.15 5.68
N ASP A 71 23.69 13.21 4.47
CA ASP A 71 23.93 14.44 3.70
C ASP A 71 22.81 14.75 2.70
N VAL A 72 21.68 14.03 2.76
CA VAL A 72 20.57 14.25 1.84
C VAL A 72 20.02 15.68 1.98
N SER A 73 20.01 16.42 0.87
CA SER A 73 19.49 17.79 0.82
C SER A 73 17.99 17.84 0.54
N MET A 74 17.47 16.81 -0.13
CA MET A 74 16.07 16.66 -0.53
C MET A 74 15.54 15.29 -0.05
N PRO A 75 15.23 15.13 1.25
CA PRO A 75 14.82 13.86 1.83
C PRO A 75 13.55 13.29 1.18
N ASP A 76 12.66 14.15 0.72
CA ASP A 76 11.44 13.79 0.01
C ASP A 76 11.73 13.11 -1.34
N GLU A 77 12.71 13.64 -2.10
CA GLU A 77 13.14 13.06 -3.37
C GLU A 77 13.88 11.74 -3.16
N PHE A 78 14.73 11.67 -2.14
CA PHE A 78 15.40 10.43 -1.77
C PHE A 78 14.40 9.33 -1.37
N LEU A 79 13.39 9.64 -0.56
CA LEU A 79 12.35 8.69 -0.17
C LEU A 79 11.54 8.20 -1.38
N ARG A 80 11.25 9.09 -2.34
CA ARG A 80 10.60 8.75 -3.62
C ARG A 80 11.45 7.76 -4.41
N GLU A 81 12.74 8.05 -4.58
CA GLU A 81 13.66 7.16 -5.30
C GLU A 81 13.79 5.81 -4.62
N LEU A 82 13.86 5.78 -3.28
CA LEU A 82 13.89 4.56 -2.50
C LEU A 82 12.63 3.71 -2.71
N ALA A 83 11.45 4.33 -2.71
CA ALA A 83 10.19 3.64 -2.96
C ALA A 83 10.11 3.07 -4.37
N ILE A 84 10.61 3.80 -5.38
CA ILE A 84 10.69 3.31 -6.77
C ILE A 84 11.68 2.13 -6.86
N GLN A 85 12.88 2.26 -6.28
CA GLN A 85 13.89 1.19 -6.28
C GLN A 85 13.40 -0.08 -5.60
N LEU A 86 12.60 0.04 -4.54
CA LEU A 86 11.92 -1.12 -3.95
C LEU A 86 10.83 -1.64 -4.88
N LEU A 87 9.99 -0.77 -5.44
CA LEU A 87 8.87 -1.17 -6.29
C LEU A 87 9.34 -2.03 -7.46
N VAL A 88 10.39 -1.61 -8.15
CA VAL A 88 10.93 -2.34 -9.30
C VAL A 88 11.58 -3.68 -8.93
N LYS A 89 11.98 -3.89 -7.67
CA LYS A 89 12.50 -5.18 -7.22
C LYS A 89 11.39 -6.22 -7.05
N PHE A 90 10.15 -5.80 -6.77
CA PHE A 90 9.04 -6.68 -6.44
C PHE A 90 7.96 -6.76 -7.53
N ASN A 91 7.64 -5.63 -8.17
CA ASN A 91 6.55 -5.51 -9.12
C ASN A 91 7.07 -5.68 -10.56
N PRO A 92 6.66 -6.74 -11.29
CA PRO A 92 7.16 -7.03 -12.63
C PRO A 92 6.78 -5.97 -13.66
N ASP A 93 5.60 -5.36 -13.56
CA ASP A 93 5.16 -4.33 -14.50
C ASP A 93 5.95 -3.02 -14.31
N ALA A 94 6.26 -2.68 -13.05
CA ALA A 94 7.15 -1.58 -12.75
C ALA A 94 8.58 -1.87 -13.25
N ALA A 95 9.10 -3.07 -13.02
CA ALA A 95 10.44 -3.46 -13.47
C ALA A 95 10.58 -3.39 -14.99
N SER A 96 9.58 -3.90 -15.72
CA SER A 96 9.52 -3.85 -17.18
C SER A 96 9.53 -2.41 -17.72
N PHE A 97 8.88 -1.46 -17.03
CA PHE A 97 8.87 -0.05 -17.45
C PHE A 97 10.27 0.58 -17.41
N TYR A 98 11.10 0.17 -16.46
CA TYR A 98 12.48 0.65 -16.30
C TYR A 98 13.52 -0.25 -16.98
N GLU A 99 13.08 -1.24 -17.77
CA GLU A 99 13.95 -2.20 -18.47
C GLU A 99 14.91 -2.94 -17.51
N ILE A 100 14.41 -3.31 -16.32
CA ILE A 100 15.16 -4.04 -15.30
C ILE A 100 14.42 -5.29 -14.84
N GLU A 101 15.18 -6.25 -14.30
CA GLU A 101 14.63 -7.50 -13.76
C GLU A 101 14.13 -7.31 -12.31
N PRO A 102 12.94 -7.82 -11.95
CA PRO A 102 12.43 -7.75 -10.58
C PRO A 102 13.12 -8.78 -9.68
N THR A 103 14.32 -8.42 -9.21
CA THR A 103 15.24 -9.32 -8.49
C THR A 103 14.68 -9.94 -7.20
N LEU A 104 13.69 -9.33 -6.56
CA LEU A 104 13.06 -9.82 -5.33
C LEU A 104 11.62 -10.33 -5.54
N ARG A 105 11.20 -10.53 -6.79
CA ARG A 105 9.87 -11.08 -7.07
C ARG A 105 9.64 -12.47 -6.46
N HIS A 106 10.69 -13.29 -6.43
CA HIS A 106 10.62 -14.68 -6.00
C HIS A 106 10.35 -14.86 -4.49
N ILE A 107 10.59 -13.83 -3.67
CA ILE A 107 10.35 -13.88 -2.21
C ILE A 107 8.96 -13.34 -1.82
N ILE A 108 8.16 -12.94 -2.81
CA ILE A 108 6.79 -12.49 -2.59
C ILE A 108 5.85 -13.69 -2.66
N ASP A 109 5.10 -13.90 -1.59
CA ASP A 109 3.94 -14.79 -1.62
C ASP A 109 2.78 -14.08 -2.33
N ASP A 110 2.50 -14.53 -3.55
CA ASP A 110 1.43 -14.03 -4.41
C ASP A 110 0.23 -14.99 -4.51
N SER A 111 0.14 -15.97 -3.61
CA SER A 111 -0.94 -16.97 -3.60
C SER A 111 -2.33 -16.36 -3.47
N ALA A 112 -2.45 -15.27 -2.72
CA ALA A 112 -3.70 -14.54 -2.49
C ALA A 112 -3.82 -13.26 -3.33
N TYR A 113 -2.71 -12.56 -3.57
CA TYR A 113 -2.71 -11.25 -4.24
C TYR A 113 -1.52 -11.13 -5.18
N SER A 114 -1.80 -10.74 -6.43
CA SER A 114 -0.80 -10.73 -7.49
C SER A 114 0.24 -9.62 -7.30
N ALA A 115 1.51 -9.95 -7.56
CA ALA A 115 2.65 -9.05 -7.38
C ALA A 115 2.65 -7.83 -8.33
N ASP A 116 1.94 -7.88 -9.45
CA ASP A 116 1.72 -6.75 -10.36
C ASP A 116 0.86 -5.63 -9.71
N LYS A 117 0.09 -5.96 -8.67
CA LYS A 117 -0.73 -5.00 -7.89
C LYS A 117 -0.01 -4.45 -6.67
N ILE A 118 1.27 -4.77 -6.49
CA ILE A 118 2.05 -4.28 -5.37
C ILE A 118 2.33 -2.78 -5.51
N ALA A 119 2.05 -2.05 -4.44
CA ALA A 119 2.58 -0.75 -4.12
C ALA A 119 3.60 -0.88 -2.97
N ILE A 120 4.57 0.03 -2.95
CA ILE A 120 5.50 0.16 -1.83
C ILE A 120 5.06 1.34 -0.98
N GLY A 121 4.95 1.13 0.32
CA GLY A 121 4.84 2.18 1.33
C GLY A 121 6.15 2.28 2.10
N ILE A 122 6.61 3.50 2.39
CA ILE A 122 7.75 3.73 3.29
C ILE A 122 7.33 4.72 4.36
N SER A 123 7.54 4.34 5.62
CA SER A 123 7.55 5.24 6.76
C SER A 123 8.99 5.46 7.21
N GLY A 124 9.30 6.60 7.82
CA GLY A 124 10.64 6.86 8.29
C GLY A 124 10.79 8.15 9.06
N SER A 125 12.03 8.53 9.33
CA SER A 125 12.36 9.83 9.91
C SER A 125 13.62 10.43 9.28
N TYR A 126 13.69 11.75 9.24
CA TYR A 126 14.87 12.53 8.88
C TYR A 126 15.03 13.72 9.83
N LYS A 127 16.18 13.84 10.49
CA LYS A 127 16.48 14.85 11.52
C LYS A 127 15.37 14.94 12.57
N GLY A 128 14.87 13.77 13.00
CA GLY A 128 13.80 13.63 13.99
C GLY A 128 12.39 14.00 13.50
N LYS A 129 12.21 14.29 12.21
CA LYS A 129 10.88 14.55 11.61
C LYS A 129 10.35 13.32 10.90
N PRO A 130 9.07 12.96 11.09
CA PRO A 130 8.47 11.82 10.40
C PRO A 130 8.38 12.09 8.89
N LEU A 131 8.58 11.04 8.10
CA LEU A 131 8.40 11.03 6.65
C LEU A 131 7.57 9.81 6.25
N VAL A 132 6.74 9.99 5.24
CA VAL A 132 5.90 8.92 4.70
C VAL A 132 5.79 9.08 3.19
N GLY A 133 5.90 7.98 2.46
CA GLY A 133 5.84 7.97 1.00
C GLY A 133 5.32 6.66 0.45
N TYR A 134 4.96 6.65 -0.83
CA TYR A 134 4.59 5.43 -1.54
C TYR A 134 4.98 5.47 -3.02
N ALA A 135 5.04 4.30 -3.65
CA ALA A 135 5.17 4.13 -5.09
C ALA A 135 4.22 3.01 -5.58
N LYS A 136 3.60 3.19 -6.75
CA LYS A 136 2.73 2.18 -7.39
C LYS A 136 2.83 2.22 -8.91
N HIS A 137 2.45 1.11 -9.55
CA HIS A 137 2.33 1.00 -11.01
C HIS A 137 0.92 1.43 -11.51
N GLY A 138 0.82 2.00 -12.72
CA GLY A 138 -0.44 1.95 -13.50
C GLY A 138 -1.41 3.15 -13.50
N SER A 139 -0.97 4.38 -13.76
CA SER A 139 -1.88 5.41 -14.31
C SER A 139 -1.20 6.22 -15.42
N ASP A 140 -1.18 5.64 -16.62
CA ASP A 140 -0.70 6.13 -17.93
C ASP A 140 0.74 6.66 -18.06
N GLU A 141 1.40 6.96 -16.96
CA GLU A 141 2.84 7.16 -16.82
C GLU A 141 3.15 6.70 -15.40
N VAL A 142 4.32 6.12 -15.11
CA VAL A 142 4.68 5.78 -13.72
C VAL A 142 4.75 7.08 -12.91
N LYS A 143 3.62 7.50 -12.34
CA LYS A 143 3.48 8.66 -11.48
C LYS A 143 3.76 8.22 -10.06
N SER A 144 4.99 8.44 -9.61
CA SER A 144 5.28 8.50 -8.19
C SER A 144 4.68 9.80 -7.64
N SER A 145 3.52 9.73 -6.98
CA SER A 145 2.97 10.86 -6.26
C SER A 145 3.61 10.92 -4.87
N PHE A 146 4.58 11.82 -4.70
CA PHE A 146 5.02 12.26 -3.38
C PHE A 146 4.28 13.56 -3.04
N ILE A 147 3.47 13.54 -1.98
CA ILE A 147 2.93 14.78 -1.39
C ILE A 147 3.71 15.03 -0.11
N SER A 148 4.75 15.85 -0.27
CA SER A 148 5.36 16.62 0.80
C SER A 148 4.38 17.72 1.18
N SER A 149 3.71 17.55 2.30
CA SER A 149 3.41 18.70 3.15
C SER A 149 3.76 18.21 4.55
N LYS A 150 4.61 18.88 5.33
CA LYS A 150 4.19 19.98 6.21
C LYS A 150 2.72 19.90 6.64
N VAL A 151 2.17 18.71 6.83
CA VAL A 151 0.90 18.52 7.52
C VAL A 151 1.26 18.07 8.91
N GLU A 152 0.83 18.86 9.89
CA GLU A 152 0.77 18.48 11.29
C GLU A 152 -0.18 17.26 11.43
N TYR A 153 0.29 16.07 11.08
CA TYR A 153 -0.41 14.82 11.35
C TYR A 153 0.62 13.78 11.78
N ASP A 154 0.79 13.63 13.09
CA ASP A 154 1.73 12.68 13.70
C ASP A 154 1.33 11.19 13.52
N SER A 155 0.61 10.80 12.46
CA SER A 155 0.12 9.41 12.31
C SER A 155 -0.30 8.93 10.92
N ILE A 156 -0.09 9.67 9.83
CA ILE A 156 -0.51 9.19 8.49
C ILE A 156 0.33 7.98 8.04
N THR A 157 -0.35 6.88 7.69
CA THR A 157 0.28 5.69 7.09
C THR A 157 0.44 5.84 5.56
N PRO A 158 1.36 5.09 4.92
CA PRO A 158 1.47 5.08 3.46
C PRO A 158 0.16 4.74 2.73
N LEU A 159 -0.64 3.82 3.29
CA LEU A 159 -1.93 3.44 2.73
C LEU A 159 -2.95 4.59 2.80
N GLU A 160 -3.04 5.28 3.94
CA GLU A 160 -3.92 6.43 4.08
C GLU A 160 -3.52 7.57 3.16
N LEU A 161 -2.21 7.80 2.99
CA LEU A 161 -1.69 8.79 2.05
C LEU A 161 -2.10 8.44 0.61
N LEU A 162 -1.98 7.18 0.20
CA LEU A 162 -2.35 6.72 -1.13
C LEU A 162 -3.86 6.83 -1.39
N LEU A 163 -4.70 6.58 -0.37
CA LEU A 163 -6.17 6.60 -0.50
C LEU A 163 -6.78 8.00 -0.29
N ALA A 164 -6.02 8.99 0.19
CA ALA A 164 -6.53 10.32 0.53
C ALA A 164 -7.27 11.03 -0.61
N PRO A 165 -6.78 11.02 -1.88
CA PRO A 165 -7.51 11.64 -2.99
C PRO A 165 -8.89 11.01 -3.21
N CYS A 166 -9.01 9.69 -3.07
CA CYS A 166 -10.25 8.96 -3.24
C CYS A 166 -11.25 9.26 -2.13
N LYS A 167 -10.79 9.19 -0.87
CA LYS A 167 -11.62 9.52 0.28
C LYS A 167 -12.20 10.93 0.17
N LYS A 168 -11.40 11.88 -0.35
CA LYS A 168 -11.87 13.25 -0.60
C LYS A 168 -12.96 13.29 -1.67
N ILE A 169 -12.76 12.66 -2.82
CA ILE A 169 -13.77 12.62 -3.88
C ILE A 169 -15.05 11.91 -3.42
N GLU A 170 -14.93 10.77 -2.77
CA GLU A 170 -16.09 10.02 -2.24
C GLU A 170 -16.88 10.84 -1.22
N SER A 171 -16.19 11.61 -0.37
CA SER A 171 -16.85 12.56 0.53
C SER A 171 -17.65 13.61 -0.23
N LEU A 172 -17.08 14.20 -1.29
CA LEU A 172 -17.74 15.24 -2.09
C LEU A 172 -18.93 14.67 -2.89
N GLU A 173 -18.85 13.43 -3.38
CA GLU A 173 -19.97 12.73 -4.01
C GLU A 173 -21.09 12.48 -3.00
N ASN A 174 -20.75 12.06 -1.77
CA ASN A 174 -21.70 11.76 -0.71
C ASN A 174 -22.40 13.01 -0.14
N THR A 175 -21.73 14.17 -0.15
CA THR A 175 -22.33 15.46 0.24
C THR A 175 -23.12 16.12 -0.91
N GLY A 176 -23.03 15.57 -2.13
CA GLY A 176 -23.67 16.14 -3.32
C GLY A 176 -22.98 17.40 -3.85
N GLU A 177 -21.77 17.70 -3.37
CA GLU A 177 -20.96 18.83 -3.86
C GLU A 177 -20.45 18.60 -5.29
N ILE A 178 -20.26 17.33 -5.67
CA ILE A 178 -19.96 16.95 -7.05
C ILE A 178 -20.89 15.81 -7.50
N SER A 179 -21.13 15.75 -8.81
CA SER A 179 -21.75 14.59 -9.43
C SER A 179 -20.82 13.37 -9.32
N LYS A 180 -21.43 12.19 -9.29
CA LYS A 180 -20.71 10.91 -9.30
C LYS A 180 -19.79 10.84 -10.52
N LEU A 181 -18.49 10.63 -10.29
CA LEU A 181 -17.49 10.51 -11.34
C LEU A 181 -17.74 9.26 -12.19
N SER A 182 -17.44 9.38 -13.49
CA SER A 182 -17.34 8.21 -14.38
C SER A 182 -16.23 7.27 -13.90
N PRO A 183 -16.24 6.00 -14.34
CA PRO A 183 -15.22 5.02 -13.97
C PRO A 183 -13.81 5.46 -14.35
N GLU A 184 -13.64 6.03 -15.54
CA GLU A 184 -12.38 6.55 -16.05
C GLU A 184 -11.93 7.77 -15.24
N GLN A 185 -12.86 8.65 -14.87
CA GLN A 185 -12.58 9.82 -14.03
C GLN A 185 -12.16 9.38 -12.63
N TYR A 186 -12.87 8.43 -12.03
CA TYR A 186 -12.51 7.86 -10.73
C TYR A 186 -11.14 7.19 -10.81
N LYS A 187 -10.89 6.34 -11.80
CA LYS A 187 -9.60 5.69 -12.04
C LYS A 187 -8.48 6.70 -12.25
N LYS A 188 -8.73 7.85 -12.90
CA LYS A 188 -7.73 8.91 -13.07
C LYS A 188 -7.37 9.62 -11.76
N VAL A 189 -8.34 9.81 -10.87
CA VAL A 189 -8.11 10.48 -9.57
C VAL A 189 -7.53 9.52 -8.53
N CYS A 190 -8.05 8.29 -8.49
CA CYS A 190 -7.67 7.26 -7.52
C CYS A 190 -6.50 6.40 -7.95
N GLY A 191 -6.29 6.28 -9.26
CA GLY A 191 -5.37 5.31 -9.86
C GLY A 191 -5.73 3.86 -9.50
N PHE A 192 -7.01 3.57 -9.27
CA PHE A 192 -7.58 2.22 -9.16
C PHE A 192 -9.07 2.26 -9.53
N GLU A 193 -9.63 1.10 -9.89
CA GLU A 193 -11.02 0.96 -10.33
C GLU A 193 -12.00 0.96 -9.15
N ARG A 194 -13.22 1.44 -9.40
CA ARG A 194 -14.31 1.44 -8.42
C ARG A 194 -14.89 0.02 -8.29
N GLU A 195 -15.20 -0.39 -7.06
CA GLU A 195 -15.61 -1.76 -6.73
C GLU A 195 -16.93 -2.21 -7.40
N SER A 196 -17.82 -1.27 -7.73
CA SER A 196 -19.14 -1.56 -8.32
C SER A 196 -19.14 -1.93 -9.80
N GLU A 197 -17.97 -1.99 -10.44
CA GLU A 197 -17.85 -2.23 -11.87
C GLU A 197 -16.83 -3.33 -12.16
N ARG A 198 -17.20 -4.57 -11.87
CA ARG A 198 -16.84 -5.67 -12.76
C ARG A 198 -18.12 -6.23 -13.37
N PRO A 199 -18.12 -6.57 -14.67
CA PRO A 199 -19.20 -7.33 -15.30
C PRO A 199 -19.40 -8.69 -14.63
#